data_AF-A0A7S2T6M2-F1
#
_entry.id   AF-A0A7S2T6M2-F1
#
_cell.length_a   1.000
_cell.length_b   1.000
_cell.length_c   1.000
_cell.angle_alpha   90.00
_cell.angle_beta   90.00
_cell.angle_gamma   90.00
#
_symmetry.space_group_name_H-M   'P 1'
#
loop_
_entity.id
_entity.type
_entity.pdbx_description
1 polymer ?
#
loop_
_entity_poly.entity_id
_entity_poly.type
_entity_poly.pdbx_seq_one_letter_code
_entity_poly.pdbx_strand_id
1 'polypeptide(L)'
;SLSLSLSLSGYTWDGVIHKTSEQQWQAMLEIHCTVPFKLIQAAGEHMRAMAKAEIKETGKARPRVVLNISSTTGVHGNSGQANYATAKSGIIGLTKTVAKEWGKFNIRCNA
;
A
#
# COMPACT_ATOMS: atom_id res chain seq x y z
N SER A 1 17.05 0.41 -11.90
CA SER A 1 15.89 0.94 -11.18
C SER A 1 15.18 -0.22 -10.55
N LEU A 2 15.00 -0.26 -9.23
CA LEU A 2 14.20 -1.29 -8.55
C LEU A 2 12.79 -0.73 -8.34
N SER A 3 11.79 -1.42 -8.86
CA SER A 3 10.37 -1.05 -8.76
C SER A 3 9.61 -2.17 -8.08
N LEU A 4 8.86 -1.85 -7.02
CA LEU A 4 7.93 -2.78 -6.36
C LEU A 4 6.50 -2.41 -6.78
N SER A 5 5.84 -3.32 -7.49
CA SER A 5 4.42 -3.22 -7.80
C SER A 5 3.64 -4.14 -6.90
N LEU A 6 2.71 -3.59 -6.12
CA LEU A 6 1.84 -4.33 -5.22
C LEU A 6 0.50 -4.52 -5.89
N SER A 7 0.46 -5.47 -6.83
CA SER A 7 -0.76 -5.91 -7.50
C SER A 7 -1.27 -7.20 -6.86
N LEU A 8 -2.08 -7.06 -5.82
CA LEU A 8 -2.90 -8.17 -5.37
C LEU A 8 -4.17 -8.09 -6.21
N SER A 9 -4.48 -9.14 -6.99
CA SER A 9 -5.84 -9.30 -7.55
C SER A 9 -6.78 -9.59 -6.37
N GLY A 10 -7.00 -8.57 -5.54
CA GLY A 10 -7.78 -8.69 -4.34
C GLY A 10 -9.21 -8.92 -4.77
N TYR A 11 -9.73 -10.08 -4.38
CA TYR A 11 -11.16 -10.33 -4.50
C TYR A 11 -11.91 -9.36 -3.59
N THR A 12 -13.16 -9.10 -3.94
CA THR A 12 -14.10 -8.43 -3.04
C THR A 12 -14.95 -9.50 -2.38
N TRP A 13 -15.25 -9.32 -1.10
CA TRP A 13 -16.25 -10.13 -0.41
C TRP A 13 -17.34 -9.22 0.12
N ASP A 14 -18.27 -8.95 -0.78
CA ASP A 14 -19.26 -7.90 -0.62
C ASP A 14 -20.46 -8.36 0.22
N GLY A 15 -21.06 -7.41 0.91
CA GLY A 15 -22.24 -7.58 1.73
C GLY A 15 -22.72 -6.23 2.25
N VAL A 16 -24.04 -6.02 2.25
CA VAL A 16 -24.63 -4.86 2.94
C VAL A 16 -24.24 -4.90 4.42
N ILE A 17 -24.03 -3.72 5.02
CA ILE A 17 -23.33 -3.60 6.32
C ILE A 17 -23.90 -4.48 7.45
N HIS A 18 -25.23 -4.67 7.50
CA HIS A 18 -25.89 -5.49 8.52
C HIS A 18 -25.81 -7.01 8.27
N LYS A 19 -25.24 -7.43 7.13
CA LYS A 19 -24.99 -8.83 6.76
C LYS A 19 -23.49 -9.15 6.61
N THR A 20 -22.63 -8.14 6.67
CA THR A 20 -21.17 -8.35 6.62
C THR A 20 -20.74 -9.05 7.91
N SER A 21 -20.24 -10.28 7.79
CA SER A 21 -19.66 -10.98 8.93
C SER A 21 -18.31 -10.40 9.31
N GLU A 22 -17.87 -10.65 10.54
CA GLU A 22 -16.55 -10.26 11.00
C GLU A 22 -15.44 -10.91 10.15
N GLN A 23 -15.61 -12.17 9.75
CA GLN A 23 -14.66 -12.84 8.88
C GLN A 23 -14.53 -12.14 7.51
N GLN A 24 -15.66 -11.75 6.90
CA GLN A 24 -15.66 -10.99 5.63
C GLN A 24 -14.96 -9.64 5.80
N TRP A 25 -15.22 -8.95 6.91
CA TRP A 25 -14.58 -7.69 7.24
C TRP A 25 -13.05 -7.85 7.35
N GLN A 26 -12.60 -8.78 8.19
CA GLN A 26 -11.18 -9.01 8.45
C GLN A 26 -10.44 -9.50 7.20
N ALA A 27 -11.03 -10.38 6.40
CA ALA A 27 -10.42 -10.86 5.18
C ALA A 27 -10.11 -9.72 4.20
N MET A 28 -11.00 -8.73 4.05
CA MET A 28 -10.77 -7.57 3.19
C MET A 28 -9.69 -6.64 3.73
N LEU A 29 -9.66 -6.38 5.04
CA LEU A 29 -8.60 -5.58 5.63
C LEU A 29 -7.23 -6.28 5.54
N GLU A 30 -7.17 -7.59 5.77
CA GLU A 30 -5.91 -8.33 5.68
C GLU A 30 -5.32 -8.26 4.27
N ILE A 31 -6.11 -8.61 3.25
CA ILE A 31 -5.59 -8.69 1.88
C ILE A 31 -5.30 -7.30 1.28
N HIS A 32 -6.08 -6.27 1.62
CA HIS A 32 -5.94 -4.93 1.00
C HIS A 32 -5.15 -3.93 1.83
N CYS A 33 -4.93 -4.16 3.13
CA CYS A 33 -4.13 -3.28 4.00
C CYS A 33 -2.92 -3.99 4.59
N THR A 34 -3.12 -5.08 5.32
CA THR A 34 -2.05 -5.75 6.07
C THR A 34 -0.98 -6.34 5.15
N VAL A 35 -1.40 -7.04 4.09
CA VAL A 35 -0.46 -7.66 3.15
C VAL A 35 0.40 -6.60 2.44
N PRO A 36 -0.16 -5.53 1.84
CA PRO A 36 0.64 -4.43 1.30
C PRO A 36 1.59 -3.80 2.32
N PHE A 37 1.13 -3.56 3.55
CA PHE A 37 2.00 -3.07 4.62
C PHE A 37 3.19 -3.99 4.88
N LYS A 38 2.97 -5.30 5.02
CA LYS A 38 4.04 -6.29 5.27
C LYS A 38 5.03 -6.33 4.10
N LEU A 39 4.55 -6.28 2.85
CA LEU A 39 5.40 -6.27 1.66
C LEU A 39 6.24 -4.99 1.57
N ILE A 40 5.64 -3.83 1.85
CA ILE A 40 6.36 -2.55 1.95
C ILE A 40 7.41 -2.64 3.05
N GLN A 41 7.05 -3.11 4.25
CA GLN A 41 7.97 -3.22 5.38
C GLN A 41 9.19 -4.08 5.03
N ALA A 42 8.97 -5.27 4.47
CA ALA A 42 10.02 -6.20 4.08
C ALA A 42 10.93 -5.61 2.97
N ALA A 43 10.33 -5.04 1.92
CA ALA A 43 11.11 -4.42 0.84
C ALA A 43 11.85 -3.15 1.29
N GLY A 44 11.28 -2.42 2.25
CA GLY A 44 11.79 -1.15 2.73
C GLY A 44 13.15 -1.26 3.40
N GLU A 45 13.45 -2.37 4.07
CA GLU A 45 14.76 -2.63 4.64
C GLU A 45 15.85 -2.61 3.56
N HIS A 46 15.66 -3.43 2.51
CA HIS A 46 16.61 -3.53 1.40
C HIS A 46 16.70 -2.23 0.60
N MET A 47 15.56 -1.63 0.23
CA MET A 47 15.53 -0.39 -0.56
C MET A 47 16.25 0.77 0.16
N ARG A 48 16.02 0.94 1.47
CA ARG A 48 16.67 2.00 2.25
C ARG A 48 18.16 1.73 2.46
N ALA A 49 18.55 0.47 2.67
CA ALA A 49 19.96 0.11 2.81
C ALA A 49 20.75 0.46 1.53
N MET A 50 20.23 0.08 0.36
CA MET A 50 20.85 0.44 -0.91
C MET A 50 20.93 1.96 -1.11
N ALA A 51 19.83 2.69 -0.83
CA ALA A 51 19.81 4.14 -0.98
C ALA A 51 20.85 4.83 -0.09
N LYS A 52 21.00 4.38 1.16
CA LYS A 52 22.02 4.91 2.08
C LYS A 52 23.45 4.68 1.56
N ALA A 53 23.74 3.49 1.02
CA ALA A 53 25.04 3.18 0.44
C ALA A 53 25.34 4.08 -0.77
N GLU A 54 24.38 4.22 -1.69
CA GLU A 54 24.49 5.09 -2.88
C GLU A 54 24.70 6.57 -2.52
N ILE A 55 23.98 7.07 -1.51
CA ILE A 55 24.13 8.44 -1.01
C ILE A 55 25.54 8.65 -0.42
N LYS A 56 26.05 7.67 0.33
CA LYS A 56 27.40 7.76 0.90
C LYS A 56 28.49 7.81 -0.19
N GLU A 57 28.32 7.05 -1.25
CA GLU A 57 29.30 6.94 -2.34
C GLU A 57 29.22 8.11 -3.33
N THR A 58 28.01 8.52 -3.71
CA THR A 58 27.79 9.41 -4.86
C THR A 58 27.02 10.69 -4.53
N GLY A 59 26.66 10.90 -3.25
CA GLY A 59 25.85 12.01 -2.79
C GLY A 59 24.36 11.91 -3.12
N LYS A 60 23.93 10.89 -3.88
CA LYS A 60 22.52 10.71 -4.30
C LYS A 60 22.11 9.25 -4.39
N ALA A 61 20.87 8.95 -4.04
CA ALA A 61 20.28 7.63 -4.25
C ALA A 61 19.69 7.49 -5.66
N ARG A 62 19.72 6.28 -6.21
CA ARG A 62 19.01 5.93 -7.45
C ARG A 62 17.49 5.95 -7.20
N PRO A 63 16.67 6.35 -8.20
CA PRO A 63 15.23 6.39 -8.04
C PRO A 63 14.65 4.98 -7.90
N ARG A 64 13.67 4.86 -7.00
CA ARG A 64 12.90 3.64 -6.75
C ARG A 64 11.41 3.99 -6.62
N VAL A 65 10.54 3.01 -6.82
CA VAL A 65 9.09 3.21 -6.74
C VAL A 65 8.39 2.05 -6.03
N VAL A 66 7.41 2.40 -5.21
CA VAL A 66 6.38 1.52 -4.66
C VAL A 66 5.05 1.94 -5.27
N LEU A 67 4.34 1.00 -5.89
CA LEU A 67 3.00 1.25 -6.45
C LEU A 67 2.00 0.37 -5.72
N ASN A 68 1.04 1.00 -5.05
CA ASN A 68 -0.13 0.36 -4.44
C ASN A 68 -1.33 0.43 -5.40
N ILE A 69 -2.33 -0.43 -5.18
CA ILE A 69 -3.60 -0.38 -5.92
C ILE A 69 -4.72 0.09 -4.99
N SER A 70 -5.19 1.32 -5.22
CA SER A 70 -6.44 1.82 -4.63
C SER A 70 -7.66 1.57 -5.55
N SER A 71 -8.79 2.20 -5.26
CA SER A 71 -10.05 2.11 -6.01
C SER A 71 -10.88 3.37 -5.77
N THR A 72 -11.72 3.73 -6.74
CA THR A 72 -12.73 4.80 -6.59
C THR A 72 -13.68 4.54 -5.43
N THR A 73 -13.96 3.26 -5.10
CA THR A 73 -14.75 2.86 -3.92
C THR A 73 -14.08 3.29 -2.61
N GLY A 74 -12.76 3.41 -2.56
CA GLY A 74 -12.03 3.91 -1.39
C GLY A 74 -12.17 5.42 -1.17
N VAL A 75 -12.76 6.15 -2.11
CA VAL A 75 -12.98 7.60 -2.01
C VAL A 75 -14.46 7.93 -1.91
N HIS A 76 -15.29 7.25 -2.71
CA HIS A 76 -16.72 7.55 -2.83
C HIS A 76 -17.61 6.57 -2.08
N GLY A 77 -17.07 5.43 -1.64
CA GLY A 77 -17.85 4.31 -1.16
C GLY A 77 -18.58 3.58 -2.30
N ASN A 78 -19.15 2.43 -1.96
CA ASN A 78 -20.08 1.70 -2.81
C ASN A 78 -21.01 0.84 -1.92
N SER A 79 -22.28 0.74 -2.29
CA SER A 79 -23.24 -0.07 -1.54
C SER A 79 -22.80 -1.53 -1.51
N GLY A 80 -22.83 -2.15 -0.34
CA GLY A 80 -22.37 -3.52 -0.14
C GLY A 80 -20.85 -3.69 -0.04
N GLN A 81 -20.07 -2.61 -0.06
CA GLN A 81 -18.60 -2.68 -0.06
C GLN A 81 -17.97 -1.97 1.14
N ALA A 82 -18.61 -1.96 2.31
CA ALA A 82 -18.13 -1.21 3.47
C ALA A 82 -16.69 -1.61 3.88
N ASN A 83 -16.41 -2.92 3.89
CA ASN A 83 -15.08 -3.48 4.16
C ASN A 83 -14.05 -3.11 3.08
N TYR A 84 -14.39 -3.30 1.81
CA TYR A 84 -13.51 -3.00 0.68
C TYR A 84 -13.25 -1.49 0.53
N ALA A 85 -14.27 -0.65 0.67
CA ALA A 85 -14.14 0.81 0.70
C ALA A 85 -13.18 1.25 1.79
N THR A 86 -13.37 0.77 3.02
CA THR A 86 -12.49 1.06 4.16
C THR A 86 -11.04 0.65 3.86
N ALA A 87 -10.84 -0.55 3.32
CA ALA A 87 -9.53 -1.04 2.92
C ALA A 87 -8.86 -0.14 1.87
N LYS A 88 -9.60 0.26 0.84
CA LYS A 88 -9.09 1.10 -0.25
C LYS A 88 -8.87 2.56 0.17
N SER A 89 -9.58 3.05 1.17
CA SER A 89 -9.23 4.29 1.86
C SER A 89 -7.94 4.14 2.67
N GLY A 90 -7.79 3.01 3.38
CA GLY A 90 -6.62 2.71 4.21
C GLY A 90 -5.31 2.67 3.43
N ILE A 91 -5.30 2.04 2.25
CA ILE A 91 -4.10 1.98 1.40
C ILE A 91 -3.65 3.36 0.91
N ILE A 92 -4.56 4.33 0.73
CA ILE A 92 -4.23 5.72 0.38
C ILE A 92 -3.45 6.37 1.53
N GLY A 93 -3.90 6.17 2.77
CA GLY A 93 -3.21 6.64 3.97
C GLY A 93 -1.79 6.07 4.07
N LEU A 94 -1.66 4.75 3.95
CA LEU A 94 -0.37 4.07 3.96
C LEU A 94 0.58 4.62 2.88
N THR A 95 0.08 4.78 1.65
CA THR A 95 0.85 5.31 0.52
C THR A 95 1.41 6.70 0.80
N LYS A 96 0.56 7.61 1.28
CA LYS A 96 0.97 8.99 1.61
C LYS A 96 2.02 9.01 2.72
N THR A 97 1.87 8.16 3.73
CA THR A 97 2.84 8.05 4.82
C THR A 97 4.19 7.56 4.30
N VAL A 98 4.22 6.46 3.54
CA VAL A 98 5.46 5.89 2.98
C VAL A 98 6.16 6.89 2.06
N ALA A 99 5.40 7.60 1.22
CA ALA A 99 5.95 8.64 0.34
C ALA A 99 6.70 9.73 1.13
N LYS A 100 6.12 10.20 2.25
CA LYS A 100 6.75 11.20 3.14
C LYS A 100 7.98 10.65 3.84
N GLU A 101 7.91 9.44 4.37
CA GLU A 101 9.01 8.83 5.11
C GLU A 101 10.22 8.53 4.22
N TRP A 102 9.97 8.08 2.98
CA TRP A 102 11.02 7.52 2.12
C TRP A 102 11.46 8.44 0.97
N GLY A 103 10.83 9.60 0.80
CA GLY A 103 11.24 10.58 -0.21
C GLY A 103 12.71 10.97 -0.11
N LYS A 104 13.26 11.08 1.12
CA LYS A 104 14.69 11.35 1.36
C LYS A 104 15.65 10.28 0.83
N PHE A 105 15.15 9.09 0.54
CA PHE A 105 15.91 7.97 -0.05
C PHE A 105 15.71 7.87 -1.57
N ASN A 106 15.09 8.86 -2.20
CA ASN A 106 14.67 8.84 -3.60
C ASN A 106 13.73 7.66 -3.93
N ILE A 107 12.90 7.27 -2.96
CA ILE A 107 11.86 6.24 -3.13
C ILE A 107 10.51 6.94 -3.17
N ARG A 108 9.79 6.80 -4.28
CA ARG A 108 8.44 7.33 -4.47
C ARG A 108 7.41 6.27 -4.13
N CYS A 109 6.30 6.65 -3.48
CA CYS A 109 5.18 5.75 -3.23
C CYS A 109 3.89 6.37 -3.76
N ASN A 110 3.13 5.63 -4.57
CA ASN A 110 1.89 6.10 -5.22
C ASN A 110 0.81 5.01 -5.16
N ALA A 111 -0.45 5.40 -5.30
CA ALA A 111 -1.64 4.54 -5.28
C ALA A 111 -2.70 5.01 -6.27
#